data_AF-A0A7L4PD91-F1
#
_entry.id   AF-A0A7L4PD91-F1
#
_cell.length_a   1.000
_cell.length_b   1.000
_cell.length_c   1.000
_cell.angle_alpha   90.00
_cell.angle_beta   90.00
_cell.angle_gamma   90.00
#
_symmetry.space_group_name_H-M   'P 1'
#
loop_
_entity.id
_entity.type
_entity.pdbx_description
1 polymer ?
#
loop_
_entity_poly.entity_id
_entity_poly.type
_entity_poly.pdbx_seq_one_letter_code
_entity_poly.pdbx_strand_id
1 'polypeptide(L)' 'MYKFVYFSPYVEYVLFGEFRDAKIKSWGRKKVLLILDRIRKIRGGALPGKSKRAPCEHCVFVEMCNTRKSLLSKFFGE' A
#
# COMPACT_ATOMS: atom_id res chain seq x y z
N MET A 1 28.83 -15.77 22.07
CA MET A 1 27.39 -15.87 22.44
C MET A 1 26.64 -14.76 21.73
N TYR A 2 26.04 -15.06 20.57
CA TYR A 2 25.33 -14.08 19.74
C TYR A 2 24.05 -13.66 20.46
N LYS A 3 23.98 -12.39 20.85
CA LYS A 3 22.82 -11.79 21.51
C LYS A 3 21.80 -11.46 20.42
N PHE A 4 20.81 -12.34 20.23
CA PHE A 4 19.66 -12.04 19.38
C PHE A 4 18.83 -10.96 20.07
N VAL A 5 18.98 -9.70 19.64
CA VAL A 5 18.08 -8.61 20.04
C VAL A 5 16.79 -8.79 19.25
N TYR A 6 15.74 -9.26 19.93
CA TYR A 6 14.41 -9.43 19.34
C TYR A 6 13.73 -8.05 19.26
N PHE A 7 13.91 -7.32 18.16
CA PHE A 7 13.21 -6.05 17.95
C PHE A 7 11.77 -6.36 17.49
N SER A 8 10.82 -6.37 18.44
CA SER A 8 9.39 -6.36 18.10
C SER A 8 9.05 -4.96 17.58
N PRO A 9 8.61 -4.80 16.33
CA PRO A 9 8.24 -3.49 15.82
C PRO A 9 6.96 -3.02 16.53
N TYR A 10 6.89 -1.76 16.92
CA TYR A 10 5.69 -1.12 17.46
C TYR A 10 5.34 0.13 16.65
N VAL A 11 4.05 0.49 16.66
CA VAL A 11 3.53 1.74 16.09
C VAL A 11 3.03 2.59 17.25
N GLU A 12 3.56 3.80 17.34
CA GLU A 12 3.12 4.80 18.30
C GLU A 12 2.13 5.77 17.64
N TYR A 13 0.94 5.88 18.22
CA TYR A 13 -0.06 6.87 17.83
C TYR A 13 0.04 8.06 18.79
N VAL A 14 0.93 9.01 18.45
CA VAL A 14 1.30 10.16 19.30
C VAL A 14 0.06 10.94 19.80
N LEU A 15 -0.96 11.10 18.94
CA LEU A 15 -2.21 11.79 19.30
C LEU A 15 -2.97 11.17 20.47
N PHE A 16 -2.82 9.85 20.69
CA PHE A 16 -3.55 9.09 21.71
C PHE A 16 -2.63 8.52 22.79
N GLY A 17 -1.31 8.65 22.64
CA GLY A 17 -0.32 8.02 23.53
C GLY A 17 -0.35 6.49 23.49
N GLU A 18 -0.88 5.89 22.43
CA GLU A 18 -1.04 4.43 22.31
C GLU A 18 0.14 3.77 21.60
N PHE A 19 0.69 2.71 22.20
CA PHE A 19 1.65 1.81 21.57
C PHE A 19 0.95 0.52 21.14
N ARG A 20 1.15 0.12 19.87
CA ARG A 20 0.63 -1.14 19.35
C ARG A 20 1.73 -2.02 18.78
N ASP A 21 1.75 -3.28 19.17
CA ASP A 21 2.64 -4.30 18.61
C ASP A 21 2.33 -4.54 17.13
N ALA A 22 3.33 -4.33 16.27
CA ALA A 22 3.26 -4.57 14.85
C ALA A 22 3.99 -5.87 14.48
N LYS A 23 3.30 -7.00 14.61
CA LYS A 23 3.85 -8.31 14.21
C LYS A 23 4.02 -8.39 12.69
N ILE A 24 5.25 -8.23 12.20
CA ILE A 24 5.58 -8.38 10.77
C ILE A 24 5.62 -9.86 10.39
N LYS A 25 4.52 -10.34 9.81
CA LYS A 25 4.44 -11.72 9.28
C LYS A 25 5.05 -11.81 7.88
N SER A 26 5.47 -13.01 7.47
CA SER A 26 6.09 -13.26 6.16
C SER A 26 5.19 -12.87 4.98
N TRP A 27 3.87 -13.10 5.07
CA TRP A 27 2.93 -12.64 4.03
C TRP A 27 2.94 -11.11 3.90
N GLY A 28 3.08 -10.39 5.02
CA GLY A 28 3.14 -8.93 5.06
C GLY A 28 4.35 -8.42 4.28
N ARG A 29 5.52 -9.04 4.48
CA ARG A 29 6.74 -8.72 3.72
C ARG A 29 6.53 -8.88 2.21
N LYS A 30 5.95 -10.00 1.77
CA LYS A 30 5.64 -10.22 0.36
C LYS A 30 4.69 -9.15 -0.20
N LYS A 31 3.64 -8.78 0.55
CA LYS A 31 2.72 -7.71 0.14
C LYS A 31 3.42 -6.36 -0.01
N VAL A 32 4.32 -6.01 0.91
CA VAL A 32 5.11 -4.77 0.83
C VAL A 32 5.95 -4.74 -0.45
N LEU A 33 6.65 -5.82 -0.79
CA LEU A 33 7.44 -5.89 -2.03
C LEU A 33 6.58 -5.72 -3.29
N LEU A 34 5.37 -6.32 -3.31
CA LEU A 34 4.42 -6.14 -4.42
C LEU A 34 3.94 -4.68 -4.54
N ILE A 35 3.72 -4.00 -3.41
CA ILE A 35 3.36 -2.58 -3.39
C ILE A 35 4.51 -1.73 -3.91
N LEU A 36 5.75 -2.01 -3.49
CA LEU A 36 6.94 -1.30 -3.97
C LEU A 36 7.13 -1.45 -5.49
N ASP A 37 6.90 -2.63 -6.05
CA ASP A 37 6.93 -2.85 -7.49
C ASP A 37 5.87 -2.01 -8.23
N ARG A 38 4.63 -1.94 -7.68
CA ARG A 38 3.58 -1.07 -8.24
C ARG A 38 3.96 0.41 -8.19
N ILE A 39 4.57 0.87 -7.10
CA ILE A 39 5.04 2.26 -6.99
C ILE A 39 6.10 2.57 -8.04
N ARG A 40 7.03 1.63 -8.31
CA ARG A 40 8.03 1.81 -9.38
C ARG A 40 7.38 1.95 -10.76
N LYS A 41 6.36 1.14 -11.05
CA LYS A 41 5.58 1.25 -12.30
C LYS A 41 4.88 2.60 -12.44
N ILE A 42 4.27 3.10 -11.35
CA ILE A 42 3.64 4.42 -11.32
C ILE A 42 4.65 5.53 -11.61
N ARG A 43 5.83 5.48 -10.99
CA ARG A 43 6.92 6.43 -11.26
C ARG A 43 7.39 6.39 -12.73
N GLY A 44 7.30 5.23 -13.37
CA GLY A 44 7.55 5.05 -14.80
C GLY A 44 6.39 5.46 -15.72
N GLY A 45 5.33 6.09 -15.19
CA GLY A 45 4.18 6.58 -15.95
C GLY A 45 3.04 5.57 -16.13
N ALA A 46 3.18 4.34 -15.62
CA ALA A 46 2.11 3.33 -15.70
C ALA A 46 1.15 3.46 -14.50
N LEU A 47 0.05 4.18 -14.69
CA LEU A 47 -1.00 4.33 -13.68
C LEU A 47 -1.77 3.01 -13.47
N PRO A 48 -2.17 2.70 -12.22
CA PRO A 48 -3.00 1.53 -11.94
C PRO A 48 -4.42 1.72 -12.48
N GLY A 49 -5.12 0.61 -12.70
CA GLY A 49 -6.57 0.65 -12.94
C GLY A 49 -7.31 1.20 -11.72
N LYS A 50 -8.37 1.98 -11.96
CA LYS A 50 -9.24 2.52 -10.90
C LYS A 50 -10.15 1.42 -10.35
N SER A 51 -10.00 1.08 -9.08
CA SER A 51 -10.90 0.14 -8.38
C SER A 51 -12.25 0.79 -8.10
N LYS A 52 -13.30 -0.02 -7.93
CA LYS A 52 -14.65 0.49 -7.61
C LYS A 52 -14.72 1.15 -6.22
N ARG A 53 -13.87 0.72 -5.29
CA ARG A 53 -13.82 1.19 -3.90
C ARG A 53 -12.64 2.12 -3.62
N ALA A 54 -12.12 2.80 -4.64
CA ALA A 54 -11.06 3.76 -4.44
C ALA A 54 -11.56 4.94 -3.57
N PRO A 55 -10.86 5.32 -2.48
CA PRO A 55 -11.28 6.39 -1.57
C PRO A 55 -11.05 7.78 -2.19
N CYS A 56 -11.78 8.09 -3.26
CA CYS A 56 -11.57 9.30 -4.06
C CYS A 56 -11.89 10.57 -3.27
N GLU A 57 -12.81 10.49 -2.31
CA GLU A 57 -13.23 11.61 -1.44
C GLU A 57 -12.08 12.21 -0.62
N HIS A 58 -11.03 11.43 -0.35
CA HIS A 58 -9.84 11.87 0.40
C HIS A 58 -8.59 11.95 -0.48
N CYS A 59 -8.72 11.79 -1.81
CA CYS A 59 -7.58 11.73 -2.71
C CYS A 59 -7.21 13.13 -3.24
N VAL A 60 -6.02 13.60 -2.88
CA VAL A 60 -5.50 14.91 -3.33
C VAL A 60 -5.23 14.99 -4.86
N PHE A 61 -5.23 13.85 -5.56
CA PHE A 61 -4.96 13.77 -7.00
C PHE A 61 -6.22 13.52 -7.84
N VAL A 62 -7.42 13.69 -7.28
CA VAL A 62 -8.68 13.35 -7.96
C VAL A 62 -8.85 14.08 -9.29
N GLU A 63 -8.52 15.37 -9.34
CA GLU A 63 -8.61 16.22 -10.54
C GLU A 63 -7.61 15.81 -11.64
N MET A 64 -6.50 15.17 -11.27
CA MET A 64 -5.45 14.71 -12.19
C MET A 64 -5.59 13.22 -12.54
N CYS A 65 -6.61 12.54 -12.03
CA CYS A 65 -6.78 11.09 -12.15
C CYS A 65 -7.32 10.69 -13.52
N ASN A 66 -6.43 10.63 -14.53
CA ASN A 66 -6.78 10.21 -15.89
C ASN A 66 -6.52 8.71 -16.13
N THR A 67 -7.07 7.85 -15.27
CA THR A 67 -6.96 6.38 -15.44
C THR A 67 -7.93 5.90 -16.51
N ARG A 68 -7.44 5.57 -17.71
CA ARG A 68 -8.27 4.90 -18.73
C ARG A 68 -8.62 3.48 -18.27
N LYS A 69 -9.92 3.13 -18.29
CA LYS A 69 -10.35 1.73 -18.14
C LYS A 69 -9.81 0.94 -19.34
N SER A 70 -8.74 0.18 -19.15
CA SER A 70 -8.29 -0.76 -20.19
C SER A 70 -9.36 -1.84 -20.36
N LEU A 71 -9.51 -2.41 -21.56
CA LEU A 71 -10.49 -3.49 -21.79
C LEU A 71 -10.29 -4.66 -20.81
N LEU A 72 -9.05 -4.90 -20.36
CA LEU A 72 -8.68 -5.86 -19.34
C LEU A 72 -9.32 -5.58 -17.96
N SER A 73 -9.61 -4.33 -17.61
CA SER A 73 -10.28 -4.00 -16.35
C SER A 73 -11.75 -4.45 -16.32
N LYS A 74 -12.36 -4.80 -17.47
CA LYS A 74 -13.70 -5.40 -17.53
C LYS A 74 -13.69 -6.90 -17.22
N PHE A 75 -12.59 -7.60 -17.53
CA PHE A 75 -12.47 -9.04 -17.33
C PHE A 75 -11.93 -9.43 -15.95
N PHE A 76 -11.12 -8.56 -15.32
CA PHE A 76 -10.44 -8.86 -14.05
C PHE A 76 -10.73 -7.81 -12.94
N GLY A 77 -11.76 -6.98 -13.10
CA GLY A 77 -12.01 -5.84 -12.22
C GLY A 77 -12.84 -6.16 -10.98
N GLU A 78 -12.17 -6.34 -9.85
CA GLU A 78 -12.69 -6.02 -8.50
C GLU A 78 -12.38 -4.55 -8.11
#